data_AF-A0A6V7WRW0-F1
#
_entry.id   AF-A0A6V7WRW0-F1
#
_cell.length_a   1.000
_cell.length_b   1.000
_cell.length_c   1.000
_cell.angle_alpha   90.00
_cell.angle_beta   90.00
_cell.angle_gamma   90.00
#
_symmetry.space_group_name_H-M   'P 1'
#
loop_
_entity.id
_entity.type
_entity.pdbx_description
1 polymer ?
#
loop_
_entity_poly.entity_id
_entity_poly.type
_entity_poly.pdbx_seq_one_letter_code
_entity_poly.pdbx_strand_id
1 'polypeptide(L)'
;MYVGLRNLSSYVKHINYSAMNAKIKNEKGESFELSTSSWENNDIFGCGLVYPPTDNLNEGEFPYVFFTQNGKQIGKGILLKENSESYKPYGLLKCCSVEANFGNDLKTKPFKYNISKHLILKEFY
;
A
#
# COMPACT_ATOMS: atom_id res chain seq x y z
N MET A 1 -7.54 -3.66 11.63
CA MET A 1 -6.80 -4.40 10.59
C MET A 1 -5.62 -3.56 10.12
N TYR A 2 -4.48 -4.19 9.84
CA TYR A 2 -3.36 -3.58 9.11
C TYR A 2 -3.17 -4.30 7.78
N VAL A 3 -2.86 -3.54 6.73
CA VAL A 3 -2.47 -4.05 5.41
C VAL A 3 -1.25 -3.29 4.92
N GLY A 4 -0.31 -3.96 4.27
CA GLY A 4 0.86 -3.30 3.73
C GLY A 4 1.96 -4.24 3.29
N LEU A 5 3.19 -3.74 3.42
CA LEU A 5 4.40 -4.42 3.00
C LEU A 5 5.39 -4.47 4.17
N ARG A 6 6.08 -5.60 4.27
CA ARG A 6 7.20 -5.78 5.19
C ARG A 6 8.48 -5.84 4.39
N ASN A 7 9.46 -5.05 4.80
CA ASN A 7 10.80 -5.09 4.24
C ASN A 7 11.48 -6.40 4.66
N LEU A 8 12.12 -7.11 3.73
CA LEU A 8 12.79 -8.37 4.04
C LEU A 8 14.17 -8.17 4.70
N SER A 9 14.81 -7.02 4.50
CA SER A 9 16.12 -6.74 5.11
C SER A 9 16.02 -6.42 6.61
N SER A 10 14.82 -6.21 7.14
CA SER A 10 14.60 -5.89 8.55
C SER A 10 13.30 -6.49 9.08
N TYR A 11 13.39 -7.19 10.20
CA TYR A 11 12.21 -7.78 10.84
C TYR A 11 11.22 -6.74 11.37
N VAL A 12 11.65 -5.50 11.63
CA VAL A 12 10.82 -4.46 12.27
C VAL A 12 10.27 -3.43 11.29
N LYS A 13 10.88 -3.25 10.11
CA LYS A 13 10.47 -2.23 9.14
C LYS A 13 9.25 -2.68 8.32
N HIS A 14 8.20 -1.87 8.39
CA HIS A 14 6.95 -2.09 7.69
C HIS A 14 6.39 -0.78 7.17
N ILE A 15 5.72 -0.84 6.02
CA ILE A 15 4.90 0.23 5.48
C ILE A 15 3.48 -0.30 5.50
N ASN A 16 2.59 0.29 6.31
CA ASN A 16 1.23 -0.22 6.43
C ASN A 16 0.20 0.87 6.63
N TYR A 17 -1.03 0.51 6.30
CA TYR A 17 -2.22 1.25 6.62
C TYR A 17 -2.98 0.55 7.74
N SER A 18 -3.32 1.29 8.80
CA SER A 18 -4.22 0.88 9.88
C SER A 18 -5.63 1.36 9.57
N ALA A 19 -6.51 0.43 9.19
CA ALA A 19 -7.92 0.74 8.91
C ALA A 19 -8.66 1.26 10.16
N MET A 20 -8.32 0.75 11.34
CA MET A 20 -8.98 1.15 12.59
C MET A 20 -8.66 2.60 12.98
N ASN A 21 -7.45 3.06 12.67
CA ASN A 21 -6.97 4.38 13.06
C ASN A 21 -6.91 5.36 11.88
N ALA A 22 -7.36 4.95 10.68
CA ALA A 22 -7.21 5.71 9.44
C ALA A 22 -5.80 6.31 9.25
N LYS A 23 -4.75 5.49 9.48
CA LYS A 23 -3.37 5.96 9.60
C LYS A 23 -2.41 5.16 8.73
N ILE A 24 -1.54 5.85 7.99
CA ILE A 24 -0.42 5.24 7.27
C ILE A 24 0.84 5.35 8.13
N LYS A 25 1.64 4.29 8.18
CA LYS A 25 2.98 4.27 8.80
C LYS A 25 4.03 3.86 7.78
N ASN A 26 5.19 4.50 7.82
CA ASN A 26 6.34 4.13 7.00
C ASN A 26 7.44 3.39 7.80
N GLU A 27 8.52 3.03 7.12
CA GLU A 27 9.63 2.28 7.73
C GLU A 27 10.43 3.06 8.77
N LYS A 28 10.31 4.39 8.79
CA LYS A 28 10.95 5.28 9.76
C LYS A 28 10.13 5.43 11.04
N GLY A 29 8.95 4.81 11.09
CA GLY A 29 8.01 4.95 12.20
C GLY A 29 7.20 6.26 12.15
N GLU A 30 7.32 7.04 11.08
CA GLU A 30 6.49 8.22 10.85
C GLU A 30 5.06 7.79 10.57
N SER A 31 4.10 8.60 11.02
CA SER A 31 2.67 8.30 10.85
C SER A 31 1.89 9.47 10.28
N PHE A 32 1.04 9.17 9.31
CA PHE A 32 0.24 10.14 8.57
C PHE A 32 -1.24 9.83 8.79
N GLU A 33 -1.95 10.76 9.42
CA GLU A 33 -3.40 10.67 9.62
C GLU A 33 -4.13 10.95 8.30
N LEU A 34 -5.17 10.17 8.00
CA LEU A 34 -6.03 10.39 6.85
C LEU A 34 -7.33 11.07 7.31
N SER A 35 -7.83 11.97 6.47
CA SER A 35 -9.11 12.66 6.69
C SER A 35 -10.34 11.79 6.41
N THR A 36 -10.17 10.53 5.98
CA THR A 36 -11.25 9.70 5.43
C THR A 36 -11.52 8.39 6.18
N SER A 37 -12.83 8.22 6.40
CA SER A 37 -13.70 7.05 6.59
C SER A 37 -13.47 6.06 7.73
N SER A 38 -14.58 5.81 8.44
CA SER A 38 -14.81 4.62 9.25
C SER A 38 -14.60 3.35 8.42
N TRP A 39 -13.96 2.36 9.05
CA TRP A 39 -13.90 1.00 8.53
C TRP A 39 -15.26 0.32 8.70
N GLU A 40 -15.83 -0.17 7.61
CA GLU A 40 -17.10 -0.91 7.59
C GLU A 40 -16.94 -2.37 7.14
N ASN A 41 -17.96 -3.17 7.42
CA ASN A 41 -18.02 -4.54 6.91
C ASN A 41 -18.03 -4.54 5.37
N ASN A 42 -17.27 -5.45 4.77
CA ASN A 42 -17.08 -5.60 3.33
C ASN A 42 -16.20 -4.52 2.65
N ASP A 43 -15.58 -3.62 3.41
CA ASP A 43 -14.57 -2.73 2.85
C ASP A 43 -13.41 -3.51 2.23
N ILE A 44 -12.98 -3.09 1.04
CA ILE A 44 -11.86 -3.69 0.32
C ILE A 44 -10.66 -2.76 0.41
N PHE A 45 -9.62 -3.22 1.09
CA PHE A 45 -8.35 -2.50 1.20
C PHE A 45 -7.33 -3.05 0.21
N GLY A 46 -6.53 -2.16 -0.36
CA GLY A 46 -5.46 -2.49 -1.28
C GLY A 46 -4.15 -1.82 -0.89
N CYS A 47 -3.05 -2.47 -1.23
CA CYS A 47 -1.70 -1.96 -1.10
C CYS A 47 -0.99 -2.21 -2.43
N GLY A 48 -0.43 -1.16 -3.03
CA GLY A 48 0.31 -1.23 -4.27
C GLY A 48 1.75 -0.78 -4.07
N LEU A 49 2.68 -1.46 -4.74
CA LEU A 49 4.08 -1.08 -4.87
C LEU A 49 4.36 -0.83 -6.34
N VAL A 50 4.89 0.34 -6.65
CA VAL A 50 5.21 0.75 -8.02
C VAL A 50 6.72 0.88 -8.13
N TYR A 51 7.28 0.23 -9.14
CA TYR A 51 8.65 0.44 -9.57
C TYR A 51 8.62 1.31 -10.83
N PRO A 52 9.38 2.41 -10.87
CA PRO A 52 9.52 3.19 -12.10
C PRO A 52 10.19 2.35 -13.21
N PRO A 53 9.94 2.66 -14.49
CA PRO A 53 10.62 2.00 -15.61
C PRO A 53 12.14 2.09 -15.47
N THR A 54 12.84 0.98 -15.68
CA THR A 54 14.31 0.89 -15.55
C THR A 54 15.07 1.66 -16.62
N ASP A 55 14.46 1.83 -17.79
CA ASP A 55 15.18 2.20 -19.01
C ASP A 55 15.40 3.73 -19.15
N ASN A 56 14.80 4.52 -18.24
CA ASN A 56 14.94 5.97 -18.16
C ASN A 56 14.87 6.44 -16.70
N LEU A 57 15.69 5.85 -15.82
CA LEU A 57 15.87 6.38 -14.45
C LEU A 57 16.49 7.78 -14.54
N ASN A 58 15.66 8.79 -14.78
CA ASN A 58 16.01 10.15 -14.44
C ASN A 58 16.34 10.15 -12.95
N GLU A 59 17.42 10.83 -12.56
CA GLU A 59 17.78 11.02 -11.16
C GLU A 59 16.55 11.51 -10.38
N GLY A 60 15.97 10.67 -9.53
CA GLY A 60 14.83 11.03 -8.68
C GLY A 60 13.55 10.21 -8.83
N GLU A 61 13.46 9.27 -9.78
CA GLU A 61 12.34 8.32 -9.81
C GLU A 61 12.60 7.15 -8.85
N PHE A 62 11.95 7.17 -7.69
CA PHE A 62 12.04 6.11 -6.68
C PHE A 62 10.78 5.25 -6.69
N PRO A 63 10.89 3.95 -6.34
CA PRO A 63 9.72 3.13 -6.05
C PRO A 63 8.83 3.78 -4.99
N TYR A 64 7.54 3.50 -5.03
CA TYR A 64 6.62 4.02 -4.03
C TYR A 64 5.51 3.04 -3.67
N VAL A 65 5.01 3.18 -2.45
CA VAL A 65 3.87 2.44 -1.94
C VAL A 65 2.65 3.36 -1.89
N PHE A 66 1.50 2.84 -2.28
CA PHE A 66 0.23 3.54 -2.09
C PHE A 66 -0.83 2.59 -1.53
N PHE A 67 -1.87 3.17 -0.95
CA PHE A 67 -2.98 2.43 -0.35
C PHE A 67 -4.29 2.81 -1.01
N THR A 68 -5.25 1.90 -0.99
CA THR A 68 -6.58 2.13 -1.53
C THR A 68 -7.66 1.60 -0.59
N GLN A 69 -8.80 2.26 -0.55
CA GLN A 69 -10.04 1.76 0.06
C GLN A 69 -11.13 1.78 -1.01
N ASN A 70 -11.81 0.64 -1.18
CA ASN A 70 -12.88 0.44 -2.16
C ASN A 70 -12.50 0.85 -3.60
N GLY A 71 -11.22 0.66 -3.95
CA GLY A 71 -10.66 0.93 -5.27
C GLY A 71 -10.30 2.39 -5.52
N LYS A 72 -10.38 3.26 -4.50
CA LYS A 72 -9.88 4.65 -4.56
C LYS A 72 -8.62 4.77 -3.73
N GLN A 73 -7.64 5.51 -4.23
CA GLN A 73 -6.44 5.82 -3.45
C GLN A 73 -6.80 6.62 -2.21
N ILE A 74 -6.14 6.30 -1.10
CA ILE A 74 -6.24 7.03 0.16
C ILE A 74 -4.87 7.60 0.53
N GLY A 75 -4.84 8.87 0.96
CA GLY A 75 -3.60 9.57 1.26
C GLY A 75 -2.66 9.75 0.05
N LYS A 76 -1.43 10.17 0.36
CA LYS A 76 -0.32 10.28 -0.59
C LYS A 76 0.48 8.98 -0.67
N GLY A 77 1.32 8.86 -1.69
CA GLY A 77 2.28 7.76 -1.79
C GLY A 77 3.39 7.87 -0.74
N ILE A 78 4.04 6.75 -0.43
CA ILE A 78 5.26 6.70 0.39
C ILE A 78 6.42 6.44 -0.56
N LEU A 79 7.32 7.42 -0.70
CA LEU A 79 8.48 7.31 -1.58
C LEU A 79 9.59 6.49 -0.92
N LEU A 80 10.14 5.51 -1.64
CA LEU A 80 11.14 4.56 -1.13
C LEU A 80 12.55 4.99 -1.55
N LYS A 81 13.04 6.08 -0.93
CA LYS A 81 14.35 6.67 -1.25
C LYS A 81 15.55 5.81 -0.82
N GLU A 82 15.35 4.97 0.19
CA GLU A 82 16.39 4.11 0.75
C GLU A 82 16.19 2.69 0.20
N ASN A 83 17.22 2.16 -0.48
CA ASN A 83 17.21 0.86 -1.15
C ASN A 83 16.55 -0.23 -0.29
N SER A 84 15.36 -0.63 -0.70
CA SER A 84 14.62 -1.74 -0.14
C SER A 84 14.47 -2.78 -1.23
N GLU A 85 15.47 -3.65 -1.30
CA GLU A 85 15.63 -4.62 -2.39
C GLU A 85 14.52 -5.68 -2.40
N SER A 86 13.73 -5.82 -1.34
CA SER A 86 12.64 -6.79 -1.30
C SER A 86 11.55 -6.48 -0.27
N TYR A 87 10.31 -6.53 -0.74
CA TYR A 87 9.11 -6.47 0.08
C TYR A 87 8.30 -7.75 -0.03
N LYS A 88 7.57 -8.08 1.04
CA LYS A 88 6.48 -9.06 0.97
C LYS A 88 5.18 -8.47 1.51
N PRO A 89 4.02 -8.94 1.01
CA PRO A 89 2.73 -8.61 1.59
C PRO A 89 2.70 -8.90 3.10
N TYR A 90 2.07 -8.00 3.84
CA TYR A 90 1.91 -8.08 5.29
C TYR A 90 0.48 -7.68 5.67
N GLY A 91 -0.11 -8.45 6.57
CA GLY A 91 -1.39 -8.14 7.18
C GLY A 91 -1.40 -8.51 8.67
N LEU A 92 -2.09 -7.71 9.48
CA LEU A 92 -2.31 -8.01 10.90
C LEU A 92 -3.79 -7.81 11.23
N LEU A 93 -4.38 -8.83 11.83
CA LEU A 93 -5.79 -8.87 12.18
C LEU A 93 -5.95 -8.74 13.69
N LYS A 94 -6.97 -7.98 14.10
CA LYS A 94 -7.39 -7.87 15.50
C LYS A 94 -8.92 -7.94 15.50
N CYS A 95 -9.46 -8.98 16.11
CA CYS A 95 -10.90 -9.21 16.26
C CYS A 95 -11.71 -9.13 14.95
N CYS A 96 -11.13 -9.58 13.83
CA CYS A 96 -11.78 -9.60 12.51
C CYS A 96 -11.25 -10.75 11.65
N SER A 97 -11.99 -11.08 10.61
CA SER A 97 -11.60 -12.02 9.56
C SER A 97 -11.51 -11.27 8.24
N VAL A 98 -10.57 -11.67 7.38
CA VAL A 98 -10.40 -11.09 6.05
C VAL A 98 -10.12 -12.20 5.06
N GLU A 99 -10.37 -11.90 3.79
CA GLU A 99 -9.93 -12.72 2.67
C GLU A 99 -8.87 -11.95 1.89
N ALA A 100 -7.74 -12.58 1.59
CA ALA A 100 -6.70 -11.98 0.77
C ALA A 100 -6.93 -12.31 -0.71
N ASN A 101 -6.79 -11.32 -1.59
CA ASN A 101 -6.79 -11.51 -3.04
C ASN A 101 -5.42 -11.12 -3.61
N PHE A 102 -4.66 -12.11 -4.07
CA PHE A 102 -3.37 -11.91 -4.73
C PHE A 102 -3.46 -11.93 -6.27
N GLY A 103 -4.68 -11.94 -6.82
CA GLY A 103 -4.89 -11.89 -8.27
C GLY A 103 -4.85 -13.25 -8.97
N ASN A 104 -5.03 -14.36 -8.24
CA ASN A 104 -5.04 -15.71 -8.82
C ASN A 104 -6.18 -15.92 -9.83
N ASP A 105 -7.30 -15.20 -9.68
CA ASP A 105 -8.42 -15.20 -10.63
C ASP A 105 -8.92 -13.77 -10.87
N LEU A 106 -8.37 -13.12 -11.90
CA LEU A 106 -8.78 -11.76 -12.27
C LEU A 106 -10.11 -11.70 -13.02
N LYS A 107 -10.67 -12.84 -13.46
CA LYS A 107 -11.96 -12.87 -14.18
C LYS A 107 -13.12 -12.85 -13.19
N THR A 108 -13.09 -13.74 -12.19
CA THR A 108 -14.17 -13.83 -11.19
C THR A 108 -13.92 -12.93 -9.98
N LYS A 109 -12.64 -12.65 -9.66
CA LYS A 109 -12.24 -11.87 -8.50
C LYS A 109 -11.16 -10.83 -8.84
N PRO A 110 -11.48 -9.83 -9.68
CA PRO A 110 -10.54 -8.77 -10.02
C PRO A 110 -10.13 -7.96 -8.80
N PHE A 111 -8.98 -7.27 -8.90
CA PHE A 111 -8.65 -6.22 -7.96
C PHE A 111 -9.71 -5.12 -8.00
N LYS A 112 -10.09 -4.60 -6.82
CA LYS A 112 -11.03 -3.47 -6.74
C LYS A 112 -10.44 -2.18 -7.31
N TYR A 113 -9.13 -2.00 -7.13
CA TYR A 113 -8.38 -0.91 -7.77
C TYR A 113 -8.09 -1.25 -9.23
N ASN A 114 -8.38 -0.32 -10.14
CA ASN A 114 -8.10 -0.51 -11.56
C ASN A 114 -6.64 -0.15 -11.88
N ILE A 115 -5.77 -1.17 -11.84
CA ILE A 115 -4.34 -1.04 -12.12
C ILE A 115 -4.03 -0.49 -13.52
N SER A 116 -4.88 -0.74 -14.53
CA SER A 116 -4.67 -0.24 -15.90
C SER A 116 -4.86 1.27 -16.04
N LYS A 117 -5.51 1.90 -15.05
CA LYS A 117 -5.74 3.35 -14.98
C LYS A 117 -4.82 4.03 -13.97
N HIS A 118 -3.76 3.35 -13.52
CA HIS A 118 -2.83 3.94 -12.56
C HIS A 118 -2.12 5.14 -13.19
N LEU A 119 -2.16 6.27 -12.52
CA LEU A 119 -1.39 7.47 -12.87
C LEU A 119 -0.23 7.59 -11.91
N ILE A 120 0.96 7.89 -12.45
CA ILE A 120 2.15 8.14 -11.63
C ILE A 120 1.84 9.26 -10.64
N LEU A 121 2.10 8.99 -9.36
CA LEU A 121 1.82 9.94 -8.30
C LEU A 121 2.79 11.12 -8.37
N LYS A 122 2.26 12.32 -8.14
CA LYS A 122 3.05 13.56 -8.03
C LYS A 122 3.22 14.02 -6.60
N GLU A 123 2.47 13.42 -5.68
CA GLU A 123 2.46 13.78 -4.27
C GLU A 123 2.80 12.57 -3.39
N PHE A 124 3.79 12.77 -2.53
CA PHE A 124 4.27 11.80 -1.57
C PHE A 124 4.30 12.42 -0.17
N TYR A 125 4.26 11.57 0.85
CA TYR A 125 4.64 11.96 2.21
C TYR A 125 6.16 12.04 2.35
#